data_AF-A0A3D4BBL3-F1
#
_entry.id   AF-A0A3D4BBL3-F1
#
_cell.length_a   1.000
_cell.length_b   1.000
_cell.length_c   1.000
_cell.angle_alpha   90.00
_cell.angle_beta   90.00
_cell.angle_gamma   90.00
#
_symmetry.space_group_name_H-M   'P 1'
#
loop_
_entity.id
_entity.type
_entity.pdbx_description
1 polymer ?
#
loop_
_entity_poly.entity_id
_entity_poly.type
_entity_poly.pdbx_seq_one_letter_code
_entity_poly.pdbx_strand_id
1 'polypeptide(L)'
;SEKERRLYYDLSHVMPVDQQMDMDRMPLPEAEKLALGYWKEHDPTPETRDNDRLVEHCRRVAYARRHFGRGIWPWDRRGEVYIRYGEPASRETYLDDNATTLGAVSTAQFGVRQIEKWVYKT
;
A
#
# COMPACT_ATOMS: atom_id res chain seq x y z
N SER A 1 -15.30 -10.08 4.64
CA SER A 1 -14.92 -10.89 5.83
C SER A 1 -14.27 -9.97 6.85
N GLU A 2 -14.14 -10.39 8.10
CA GLU A 2 -13.41 -9.63 9.14
C GLU A 2 -11.97 -9.30 8.68
N LYS A 3 -11.30 -10.30 8.09
CA LYS A 3 -9.96 -10.17 7.53
C LYS A 3 -9.85 -9.06 6.46
N GLU A 4 -10.84 -8.93 5.58
CA GLU A 4 -10.85 -7.86 4.57
C GLU A 4 -11.17 -6.49 5.21
N ARG A 5 -12.11 -6.45 6.16
CA ARG A 5 -12.50 -5.22 6.87
C ARG A 5 -11.32 -4.59 7.62
N ARG A 6 -10.48 -5.40 8.27
CA ARG A 6 -9.29 -4.93 8.99
C ARG A 6 -8.37 -4.06 8.14
N LEU A 7 -8.23 -4.34 6.85
CA LEU A 7 -7.34 -3.63 5.94
C LEU A 7 -7.68 -2.14 5.80
N TYR A 8 -8.95 -1.77 5.95
CA TYR A 8 -9.43 -0.40 5.81
C TYR A 8 -9.22 0.45 7.08
N TYR A 9 -8.85 -0.20 8.18
CA TYR A 9 -8.56 0.45 9.45
C TYR A 9 -7.09 0.29 9.85
N ASP A 10 -6.27 -0.33 9.01
CA ASP A 10 -4.85 -0.48 9.25
C ASP A 10 -4.10 0.82 8.94
N LEU A 11 -3.46 1.38 9.97
CA LEU A 11 -2.68 2.60 9.88
C LEU A 11 -1.18 2.37 9.70
N SER A 12 -0.69 1.13 9.71
CA SER A 12 0.75 0.81 9.70
C SER A 12 1.53 1.43 8.52
N HIS A 13 0.86 1.78 7.42
CA HIS A 13 1.50 2.40 6.25
C HIS A 13 1.43 3.93 6.19
N VAL A 14 0.54 4.55 6.98
CA VAL A 14 0.26 6.00 6.94
C VAL A 14 0.65 6.72 8.23
N MET A 15 0.70 6.00 9.35
CA MET A 15 1.12 6.53 10.64
C MET A 15 2.64 6.72 10.67
N PRO A 16 3.14 7.83 11.26
CA PRO A 16 4.57 8.03 11.51
C PRO A 16 5.21 6.84 12.21
N VAL A 17 6.44 6.49 11.84
CA VAL A 17 7.12 5.27 12.30
C VAL A 17 7.23 5.18 13.83
N ASP A 18 7.41 6.32 14.50
CA ASP A 18 7.49 6.44 15.95
C ASP A 18 6.13 6.29 16.66
N GLN A 19 5.03 6.34 15.92
CA GLN A 19 3.65 6.18 16.43
C GLN A 19 3.02 4.85 16.03
N GLN A 20 3.64 4.09 15.11
CA GLN A 20 3.08 2.85 14.60
C GLN A 20 2.79 1.83 15.72
N MET A 21 1.57 1.29 15.68
CA MET A 21 1.11 0.25 16.57
C MET A 21 0.94 -1.07 15.82
N ASP A 22 1.05 -2.19 16.52
CA ASP A 22 0.73 -3.51 15.98
C ASP A 22 -0.80 -3.69 15.95
N MET A 23 -1.44 -3.09 14.94
CA MET A 23 -2.89 -3.11 14.79
C MET A 23 -3.41 -4.51 14.48
N ASP A 24 -2.60 -5.39 13.88
CA ASP A 24 -2.95 -6.77 13.59
C ASP A 24 -3.18 -7.60 14.86
N ARG A 25 -2.45 -7.32 15.94
CA ARG A 25 -2.67 -7.96 17.24
C ARG A 25 -3.85 -7.39 18.03
N MET A 26 -4.38 -6.24 17.63
CA MET A 26 -5.50 -5.60 18.30
C MET A 26 -6.84 -6.23 17.86
N PRO A 27 -7.80 -6.49 18.77
CA PRO A 27 -9.16 -6.83 18.39
C PRO A 27 -9.76 -5.80 17.44
N LEU A 28 -10.50 -6.26 16.43
CA LEU A 28 -10.95 -5.39 15.33
C LEU A 28 -11.74 -4.16 15.82
N PRO A 29 -12.69 -4.26 16.78
CA PRO A 29 -13.42 -3.08 17.26
C PRO A 29 -12.52 -1.98 17.87
N GLU A 30 -11.44 -2.36 18.55
CA GLU A 30 -10.49 -1.39 19.11
C GLU A 30 -9.61 -0.77 18.02
N ALA A 31 -9.16 -1.58 17.04
CA ALA A 31 -8.41 -1.10 15.89
C ALA A 31 -9.24 -0.09 15.07
N GLU A 32 -10.53 -0.37 14.86
CA GLU A 32 -11.47 0.53 14.21
C GLU A 32 -11.63 1.85 14.95
N LYS A 33 -11.84 1.78 16.27
CA LYS A 33 -11.98 2.97 17.10
C LYS A 33 -10.72 3.84 17.05
N LEU A 34 -9.55 3.22 17.11
CA LEU A 34 -8.26 3.90 17.01
C LEU A 34 -8.11 4.56 15.64
N ALA A 35 -8.38 3.83 14.56
CA ALA A 35 -8.28 4.33 13.20
C ALA A 35 -9.20 5.53 12.94
N LEU A 36 -10.46 5.43 13.38
CA LEU A 36 -11.43 6.52 13.25
C LEU A 36 -11.02 7.75 14.07
N GLY A 37 -10.45 7.55 15.26
CA GLY A 37 -9.89 8.64 16.08
C GLY A 37 -8.73 9.35 15.37
N TYR A 38 -7.75 8.58 14.87
CA TYR A 38 -6.61 9.09 14.13
C TYR A 38 -7.03 9.94 12.94
N TRP A 39 -7.95 9.43 12.10
CA TRP A 39 -8.41 10.19 10.94
C TRP A 39 -9.16 11.46 11.33
N LYS A 40 -9.99 11.40 12.39
CA LYS A 40 -10.71 12.58 12.90
C LYS A 40 -9.76 13.68 13.36
N GLU A 41 -8.67 13.34 14.05
CA GLU A 41 -7.64 14.31 14.47
C GLU A 41 -6.86 14.89 13.29
N HIS A 42 -6.81 14.16 12.18
CA HIS A 42 -6.13 14.55 10.96
C HIS A 42 -7.05 15.09 9.87
N ASP A 43 -8.32 15.38 10.17
CA ASP A 43 -9.26 15.95 9.21
C ASP A 43 -8.85 17.38 8.82
N PRO A 44 -8.49 17.65 7.55
CA PRO A 44 -8.18 19.00 7.11
C PRO A 44 -9.42 19.89 6.97
N THR A 45 -10.61 19.30 6.86
CA THR A 45 -11.88 19.99 6.54
C THR A 45 -13.02 19.49 7.44
N PRO A 46 -12.89 19.64 8.78
CA PRO A 46 -13.84 19.10 9.76
C PRO A 46 -15.26 19.69 9.67
N GLU A 47 -15.43 20.81 8.97
CA GLU A 47 -16.73 21.41 8.66
C GLU A 47 -17.51 20.66 7.57
N THR A 48 -16.83 19.80 6.81
CA THR A 48 -17.46 18.93 5.82
C THR A 48 -17.95 17.65 6.47
N ARG A 49 -18.90 16.98 5.80
CA ARG A 49 -19.51 15.75 6.34
C ARG A 49 -18.54 14.57 6.34
N ASP A 50 -17.63 14.53 5.38
CA ASP A 50 -16.78 13.38 5.09
C ASP A 50 -15.31 13.78 5.28
N ASN A 51 -14.53 12.91 5.93
CA ASN A 51 -13.09 13.13 6.10
C ASN A 51 -12.34 12.71 4.83
N ASP A 52 -11.87 13.67 4.05
CA ASP A 52 -11.21 13.43 2.76
C ASP A 52 -9.99 12.50 2.87
N ARG A 53 -9.24 12.57 3.99
CA ARG A 53 -8.06 11.71 4.19
C ARG A 53 -8.45 10.26 4.45
N LEU A 54 -9.49 10.01 5.25
CA LEU A 54 -10.05 8.68 5.45
C LEU A 54 -10.59 8.11 4.13
N VAL A 55 -11.33 8.93 3.35
CA VAL A 55 -11.85 8.53 2.05
C VAL A 55 -10.72 8.14 1.11
N GLU A 56 -9.66 8.94 1.02
CA GLU A 56 -8.50 8.64 0.18
C GLU A 56 -7.74 7.39 0.67
N HIS A 57 -7.59 7.20 1.99
CA HIS A 57 -7.00 5.98 2.54
C HIS A 57 -7.78 4.74 2.12
N CYS A 58 -9.10 4.74 2.31
CA CYS A 58 -9.98 3.66 1.87
C CYS A 58 -9.87 3.40 0.36
N ARG A 59 -9.77 4.46 -0.45
CA ARG A 59 -9.56 4.37 -1.91
C ARG A 59 -8.25 3.66 -2.24
N ARG A 60 -7.17 4.01 -1.54
CA ARG A 60 -5.84 3.42 -1.77
C ARG A 60 -5.75 1.96 -1.33
N VAL A 61 -6.37 1.60 -0.20
CA VAL A 61 -6.48 0.20 0.24
C VAL A 61 -7.23 -0.63 -0.80
N ALA A 62 -8.39 -0.14 -1.28
CA ALA A 62 -9.15 -0.82 -2.32
C ALA A 62 -8.35 -0.98 -3.62
N TYR A 63 -7.62 0.06 -4.03
CA TYR A 63 -6.75 0.00 -5.20
C TYR A 63 -5.64 -1.05 -5.02
N ALA A 64 -4.96 -1.04 -3.88
CA ALA A 64 -3.89 -1.98 -3.57
C ALA A 64 -4.39 -3.44 -3.59
N ARG A 65 -5.55 -3.69 -2.98
CA ARG A 65 -6.21 -5.01 -3.01
C ARG A 65 -6.51 -5.47 -4.42
N ARG A 66 -7.02 -4.59 -5.27
CA ARG A 66 -7.40 -4.93 -6.64
C ARG A 66 -6.20 -5.17 -7.56
N HIS A 67 -5.15 -4.37 -7.45
CA HIS A 67 -4.05 -4.37 -8.43
C HIS A 67 -2.81 -5.14 -7.98
N PHE A 68 -2.58 -5.24 -6.67
CA PHE A 68 -1.38 -5.84 -6.10
C PHE A 68 -1.69 -7.06 -5.21
N GLY A 69 -2.97 -7.42 -5.04
CA GLY A 69 -3.44 -8.57 -4.28
C GLY A 69 -3.54 -9.90 -5.02
N ARG A 70 -3.09 -9.97 -6.29
CA ARG A 70 -3.22 -11.20 -7.07
C ARG A 70 -2.13 -12.20 -6.67
N GLY A 71 -2.54 -13.35 -6.15
CA GLY A 71 -1.63 -14.44 -5.76
C GLY A 71 -0.91 -14.22 -4.42
N ILE A 72 -1.08 -13.05 -3.80
CA ILE A 72 -0.52 -12.71 -2.49
C ILE A 72 -1.58 -11.93 -1.71
N TRP A 73 -1.87 -12.36 -0.48
CA TRP A 73 -2.76 -11.63 0.42
C TRP A 73 -1.94 -10.81 1.43
N PRO A 74 -2.31 -9.56 1.73
CA PRO A 74 -3.37 -8.78 1.06
C PRO A 74 -2.90 -8.17 -0.26
N TRP A 75 -1.59 -7.93 -0.41
CA TRP A 75 -0.92 -7.41 -1.59
C TRP A 75 0.58 -7.70 -1.52
N ASP A 76 1.28 -7.54 -2.64
CA ASP A 76 2.74 -7.42 -2.64
C ASP A 76 3.21 -6.02 -2.20
N ARG A 77 4.53 -5.81 -2.14
CA ARG A 77 5.14 -4.55 -1.66
C ARG A 77 4.65 -3.29 -2.39
N ARG A 78 4.16 -3.40 -3.63
CA ARG A 78 3.57 -2.24 -4.36
C ARG A 78 2.31 -1.72 -3.67
N GLY A 79 1.54 -2.60 -3.02
CA GLY A 79 0.36 -2.20 -2.25
C GLY A 79 0.70 -1.31 -1.06
N GLU A 80 1.74 -1.66 -0.30
CA GLU A 80 2.22 -0.86 0.84
C GLU A 80 2.64 0.56 0.38
N VAL A 81 3.42 0.61 -0.71
CA VAL A 81 3.90 1.86 -1.32
C VAL A 81 2.72 2.71 -1.82
N TYR A 82 1.73 2.09 -2.48
CA TYR A 82 0.55 2.80 -2.98
C TYR A 82 -0.33 3.33 -1.85
N ILE A 83 -0.49 2.60 -0.74
CA ILE A 83 -1.25 3.09 0.43
C ILE A 83 -0.56 4.32 1.03
N ARG A 84 0.77 4.27 1.20
CA ARG A 84 1.54 5.36 1.77
C ARG A 84 1.55 6.61 0.89
N TYR A 85 1.88 6.46 -0.39
CA TYR A 85 2.19 7.60 -1.27
C TYR A 85 1.11 7.89 -2.31
N GLY A 86 0.18 6.98 -2.54
CA GLY A 86 -0.84 7.10 -3.58
C GLY A 86 -0.31 6.82 -4.98
N GLU A 87 -1.04 7.35 -5.97
CA GLU A 87 -0.70 7.25 -7.39
C GLU A 87 0.64 7.96 -7.67
N PRO A 88 1.62 7.29 -8.29
CA PRO A 88 2.86 7.93 -8.69
C PRO A 88 2.64 8.92 -9.82
N ALA A 89 3.52 9.92 -9.94
CA ALA A 89 3.51 10.86 -11.05
C ALA A 89 3.95 10.22 -12.38
N SER A 90 4.81 9.20 -12.31
CA SER A 90 5.09 8.33 -13.44
C SER A 90 5.37 6.89 -12.98
N ARG A 91 5.01 5.94 -13.85
CA ARG A 91 5.26 4.50 -13.66
C ARG A 91 5.88 3.93 -14.92
N GLU A 92 7.11 3.44 -14.80
CA GLU A 92 7.85 2.80 -15.88
C GLU A 92 8.02 1.30 -15.58
N THR A 93 7.99 0.48 -16.62
CA THR A 93 8.14 -0.98 -16.53
C THR A 93 9.30 -1.42 -17.41
N TYR A 94 10.19 -2.21 -16.83
CA TYR A 94 11.34 -2.78 -17.52
C TYR A 94 11.33 -4.29 -17.38
N LEU A 95 11.90 -4.96 -18.37
CA LEU A 95 12.23 -6.38 -18.27
C LEU A 95 13.65 -6.46 -17.71
N ASP A 96 13.82 -7.21 -16.63
CA ASP A 96 15.11 -7.55 -16.06
C ASP A 96 15.76 -8.61 -16.94
N ASP A 97 16.49 -8.16 -17.96
CA ASP A 97 17.30 -8.99 -18.83
C ASP A 97 18.72 -9.12 -18.27
N ASN A 98 18.86 -9.72 -17.08
CA ASN A 98 20.17 -10.12 -16.53
C ASN A 98 21.02 -11.00 -17.48
N ALA A 99 20.50 -11.36 -18.67
CA ALA A 99 21.23 -11.97 -19.77
C ALA A 99 22.20 -11.02 -20.52
N THR A 100 22.09 -9.70 -20.40
CA THR A 100 22.90 -8.77 -21.23
C THR A 100 24.21 -8.30 -20.58
N THR A 101 24.34 -8.35 -19.24
CA THR A 101 25.48 -7.70 -18.53
C THR A 101 26.55 -8.67 -17.98
N LEU A 102 26.30 -9.98 -17.92
CA LEU A 102 27.30 -10.96 -17.47
C LEU A 102 27.51 -12.00 -18.57
N GLY A 103 28.58 -11.82 -19.34
CA GLY A 103 29.05 -12.82 -20.30
C GLY A 103 29.12 -14.19 -19.61
N ALA A 104 28.29 -15.11 -20.09
CA ALA A 104 28.10 -16.49 -19.63
C ALA A 104 27.38 -16.65 -18.27
N VAL A 105 26.06 -16.93 -18.30
CA VAL A 105 25.44 -18.21 -17.87
C VAL A 105 24.02 -18.33 -18.49
N SER A 106 23.79 -19.47 -19.15
CA SER A 106 22.54 -20.04 -19.69
C SER A 106 21.18 -19.42 -19.31
N THR A 107 20.47 -18.96 -20.34
CA THR A 107 19.18 -18.25 -20.40
C THR A 107 17.92 -19.07 -20.10
N ALA A 108 17.97 -20.16 -19.32
CA ALA A 108 16.83 -21.10 -19.25
C ALA A 108 16.14 -21.26 -17.88
N GLN A 109 16.72 -20.79 -16.77
CA GLN A 109 16.24 -21.19 -15.44
C GLN A 109 15.43 -20.11 -14.69
N PHE A 110 15.65 -18.84 -14.99
CA PHE A 110 15.01 -17.74 -14.28
C PHE A 110 14.23 -16.90 -15.29
N GLY A 111 12.90 -17.00 -15.26
CA GLY A 111 12.03 -16.24 -16.16
C GLY A 111 12.30 -14.74 -16.08
N VAL A 112 12.04 -14.03 -17.17
CA VAL A 112 12.18 -12.57 -17.26
C VAL A 112 11.40 -11.93 -16.12
N ARG A 113 12.10 -11.24 -15.21
CA ARG A 113 11.47 -10.55 -14.08
C ARG A 113 11.03 -9.16 -14.55
N GLN A 114 9.79 -8.78 -14.28
CA GLN A 114 9.32 -7.43 -14.53
C GLN A 114 9.73 -6.51 -13.36
N ILE A 115 10.39 -5.40 -13.65
CA ILE A 115 10.76 -4.35 -12.69
C ILE A 115 9.86 -3.14 -12.94
N GLU A 116 9.37 -2.52 -11.87
CA GLU A 116 8.64 -1.26 -11.93
C GLU A 116 9.42 -0.14 -11.23
N LYS A 117 9.48 1.03 -11.86
CA LYS A 117 10.02 2.27 -11.28
C LYS A 117 8.90 3.29 -11.14
N TRP A 118 8.68 3.75 -9.91
CA TRP A 118 7.64 4.71 -9.57
C TRP A 118 8.29 6.03 -9.15
N VAL A 119 7.86 7.15 -9.73
CA VAL A 119 8.36 8.49 -9.40
C VAL A 119 7.26 9.30 -8.74
N TYR A 120 7.56 9.90 -7.61
CA TYR A 120 6.66 10.79 -6.87
C TYR A 120 7.16 12.23 -6.98
N LYS A 121 6.24 13.20 -7.06
CA LYS A 121 6.58 14.61 -6.98
C LYS A 121 6.86 14.96 -5.52
N THR A 122 7.96 15.67 -5.28
CA THR A 122 8.30 16.30 -4.00
C THR A 122 7.66 17.66 -3.88
#